data_AF-A0A2G9P5C9-F1
#
_entry.id   AF-A0A2G9P5C9-F1
#
_cell.length_a   1.000
_cell.length_b   1.000
_cell.length_c   1.000
_cell.angle_alpha   90.00
_cell.angle_beta   90.00
_cell.angle_gamma   90.00
#
_symmetry.space_group_name_H-M   'P 1'
#
loop_
_entity.id
_entity.type
_entity.pdbx_description
1 polymer ?
#
loop_
_entity_poly.entity_id
_entity_poly.type
_entity_poly.pdbx_seq_one_letter_code
_entity_poly.pdbx_strand_id
1 'polypeptide(L)'
;MNQKHLLYFSAFIAVIALLSLLSDFFLLLVHGISQAVFEGNSTGKTYVMLLWFFLLPLISFAFLKLNLTEKIKPYSEKFLKLFLIFAFLGYSLGLVQFFLVSSEFHSLGPFATISENNGVINWQASKLSHNHFPKVSLYFLQSFFGFNSNGRFDDGYPWYSFIQNADQWSFLFLSIELIILISGILFINSRIKETSFFDFFVFLSGFLALIISVLDGGVGSGAAMMTLFFFAVYFSRNYLKTENLAIATLFPLLVVGFIAFADVILPVELGNNFYVSPII
;
A
#
# COMPACT_ATOMS: atom_id res chain seq x y z
N MET A 1 20.64 8.51 10.30
CA MET A 1 19.93 8.38 11.60
C MET A 1 20.74 7.56 12.61
N ASN A 2 20.65 7.88 13.92
CA ASN A 2 21.35 7.16 14.99
C ASN A 2 20.48 6.00 15.56
N GLN A 3 21.12 5.05 16.25
CA GLN A 3 20.44 3.88 16.84
C GLN A 3 19.41 4.25 17.92
N LYS A 4 19.66 5.33 18.68
CA LYS A 4 18.78 5.75 19.79
C LYS A 4 17.43 6.26 19.27
N HIS A 5 17.41 7.06 18.22
CA HIS A 5 16.19 7.59 17.61
C HIS A 5 15.28 6.46 17.10
N LEU A 6 15.85 5.43 16.47
CA LEU A 6 15.12 4.25 16.03
C LEU A 6 14.47 3.51 17.19
N LEU A 7 15.23 3.29 18.27
CA LEU A 7 14.73 2.61 19.46
C LEU A 7 13.63 3.41 20.17
N TYR A 8 13.81 4.73 20.31
CA TYR A 8 12.79 5.60 20.90
C TYR A 8 11.53 5.66 20.06
N PHE A 9 11.66 5.68 18.74
CA PHE A 9 10.52 5.64 17.85
C PHE A 9 9.76 4.31 17.96
N SER A 10 10.45 3.16 17.91
CA SER A 10 9.80 1.86 18.14
C SER A 10 9.16 1.76 19.53
N ALA A 11 9.83 2.23 20.58
CA ALA A 11 9.27 2.22 21.94
C ALA A 11 8.01 3.10 22.04
N PHE A 12 8.02 4.28 21.42
CA PHE A 12 6.86 5.16 21.35
C PHE A 12 5.67 4.49 20.64
N ILE A 13 5.91 3.86 19.49
CA ILE A 13 4.85 3.13 18.77
C ILE A 13 4.36 1.92 19.58
N ALA A 14 5.24 1.22 20.30
CA ALA A 14 4.85 0.12 21.18
C ALA A 14 3.94 0.58 22.32
N VAL A 15 4.21 1.75 22.91
CA VAL A 15 3.34 2.35 23.92
C VAL A 15 1.98 2.72 23.32
N ILE A 16 1.95 3.32 22.13
CA ILE A 16 0.67 3.60 21.44
C ILE A 16 -0.10 2.30 21.20
N ALA A 17 0.56 1.26 20.68
CA ALA A 17 -0.09 -0.03 20.43
C ALA A 17 -0.66 -0.65 21.72
N LEU A 18 0.09 -0.61 22.82
CA LEU A 18 -0.38 -1.08 24.12
C LEU A 18 -1.59 -0.26 24.61
N LEU A 19 -1.55 1.06 24.47
CA LEU A 19 -2.68 1.93 24.82
C LEU A 19 -3.92 1.66 23.97
N SER A 20 -3.76 1.42 22.66
CA SER A 20 -4.86 1.03 21.77
C SER A 20 -5.47 -0.33 22.14
N LEU A 21 -4.70 -1.26 22.70
CA LEU A 21 -5.23 -2.54 23.19
C LEU A 21 -5.97 -2.40 24.53
N LEU A 22 -5.59 -1.42 25.35
CA LEU A 22 -6.14 -1.22 26.69
C LEU A 22 -7.26 -0.17 26.75
N SER A 23 -7.48 0.62 25.69
CA SER A 23 -8.41 1.73 25.69
C SER A 23 -9.02 2.00 24.31
N ASP A 24 -10.36 1.97 24.25
CA ASP A 24 -11.13 2.29 23.05
C ASP A 24 -10.88 3.72 22.55
N PHE A 25 -10.61 4.67 23.45
CA PHE A 25 -10.28 6.05 23.06
C PHE A 25 -9.01 6.10 22.21
N PHE A 26 -7.95 5.40 22.63
CA PHE A 26 -6.70 5.35 21.86
C PHE A 26 -6.87 4.55 20.57
N LEU A 27 -7.66 3.48 20.59
CA LEU A 27 -7.98 2.74 19.37
C LEU A 27 -8.71 3.63 18.34
N LEU A 28 -9.72 4.38 18.77
CA LEU A 28 -10.46 5.33 17.93
C LEU A 28 -9.56 6.44 17.37
N LEU A 29 -8.63 6.96 18.18
CA LEU A 29 -7.69 7.99 17.73
C LEU A 29 -6.76 7.45 16.64
N VAL A 30 -6.19 6.26 16.83
CA VAL A 30 -5.31 5.63 15.84
C VAL A 30 -6.11 5.21 14.59
N HIS A 31 -7.36 4.77 14.75
CA HIS A 31 -8.28 4.54 13.63
C HIS A 31 -8.48 5.80 12.81
N GLY A 32 -8.75 6.95 13.45
CA GLY A 32 -8.92 8.23 12.76
C GLY A 32 -7.68 8.63 11.95
N ILE A 33 -6.48 8.41 12.50
CA ILE A 33 -5.22 8.64 11.77
C ILE A 33 -5.09 7.69 10.58
N SER A 34 -5.31 6.38 10.79
CA SER A 34 -5.23 5.38 9.73
C SER A 34 -6.22 5.68 8.61
N GLN A 35 -7.45 6.06 8.95
CA GLN A 35 -8.48 6.41 7.98
C GLN A 35 -8.10 7.67 7.19
N ALA A 36 -7.59 8.70 7.85
CA ALA A 36 -7.18 9.95 7.21
C ALA A 36 -5.98 9.78 6.27
N VAL A 37 -5.07 8.85 6.56
CA VAL A 37 -3.79 8.70 5.83
C VAL A 37 -3.81 7.57 4.82
N PHE A 38 -4.51 6.47 5.07
CA PHE A 38 -4.44 5.26 4.22
C PHE A 38 -5.77 4.82 3.65
N GLU A 39 -6.86 5.51 4.00
CA GLU A 39 -8.23 5.17 3.63
C GLU A 39 -8.66 3.76 4.10
N GLY A 40 -9.70 3.72 4.93
CA GLY A 40 -10.28 2.48 5.43
C GLY A 40 -10.52 2.49 6.93
N ASN A 41 -11.64 1.88 7.32
CA ASN A 41 -12.15 1.88 8.69
C ASN A 41 -12.01 0.49 9.36
N SER A 42 -10.95 -0.26 9.06
CA SER A 42 -10.76 -1.60 9.64
C SER A 42 -9.72 -1.59 10.75
N THR A 43 -10.06 -2.24 11.86
CA THR A 43 -9.15 -2.47 12.98
C THR A 43 -7.89 -3.24 12.54
N GLY A 44 -8.03 -4.12 11.54
CA GLY A 44 -6.91 -4.83 10.93
C GLY A 44 -5.87 -3.90 10.29
N LYS A 45 -6.31 -2.93 9.47
CA LYS A 45 -5.41 -1.92 8.86
C LYS A 45 -4.67 -1.11 9.92
N THR A 46 -5.35 -0.76 11.01
CA THR A 46 -4.72 -0.06 12.14
C THR A 46 -3.63 -0.88 12.81
N TYR A 47 -3.88 -2.16 13.11
CA TYR A 47 -2.86 -3.00 13.71
C TYR A 47 -1.69 -3.27 12.77
N VAL A 48 -1.93 -3.41 11.47
CA VAL A 48 -0.87 -3.52 10.46
C VAL A 48 -0.02 -2.25 10.42
N MET A 49 -0.64 -1.08 10.45
CA MET A 49 0.07 0.21 10.54
C MET A 49 0.95 0.25 11.80
N LEU A 50 0.38 -0.03 12.97
CA LEU A 50 1.14 -0.02 14.23
C LEU A 50 2.31 -1.01 14.20
N LEU A 51 2.07 -2.22 13.72
CA LEU A 51 3.11 -3.24 13.56
C LEU A 51 4.20 -2.78 12.60
N TRP A 52 3.84 -2.14 11.49
CA TRP A 52 4.77 -1.63 10.49
C TRP A 52 5.69 -0.55 11.04
N PHE A 53 5.10 0.45 11.69
CA PHE A 53 5.84 1.55 12.32
C PHE A 53 6.63 1.10 13.56
N PHE A 54 6.30 -0.04 14.16
CA PHE A 54 7.08 -0.66 15.22
C PHE A 54 8.28 -1.47 14.69
N LEU A 55 8.02 -2.39 13.74
CA LEU A 55 8.99 -3.38 13.26
C LEU A 55 10.07 -2.77 12.37
N LEU A 56 9.73 -1.87 11.44
CA LEU A 56 10.73 -1.36 10.51
C LEU A 56 11.86 -0.56 11.19
N PRO A 57 11.59 0.32 12.17
CA PRO A 57 12.68 0.96 12.91
C PRO A 57 13.49 -0.04 13.77
N LEU A 58 12.88 -1.11 14.28
CA LEU A 58 13.61 -2.19 14.95
C LEU A 58 14.52 -2.96 14.01
N ILE A 59 14.04 -3.27 12.79
CA ILE A 59 14.86 -3.88 11.74
C ILE A 59 16.02 -2.94 11.41
N SER A 60 15.76 -1.63 11.24
CA SER A 60 16.83 -0.65 11.02
C SER A 60 17.83 -0.55 12.16
N PHE A 61 17.36 -0.66 13.40
CA PHE A 61 18.24 -0.74 14.57
C PHE A 61 19.12 -1.99 14.50
N ALA A 62 18.56 -3.16 14.17
CA ALA A 62 19.32 -4.39 14.02
C ALA A 62 20.37 -4.30 12.90
N PHE A 63 20.02 -3.71 11.75
CA PHE A 63 20.97 -3.48 10.65
C PHE A 63 22.15 -2.60 11.07
N LEU A 64 21.89 -1.55 11.85
CA LEU A 64 22.95 -0.70 12.40
C LEU A 64 23.78 -1.43 13.47
N LYS A 65 23.14 -2.19 14.37
CA LYS A 65 23.79 -2.89 15.48
C LYS A 65 24.72 -4.01 15.00
N LEU A 66 24.29 -4.72 13.96
CA LEU A 66 25.03 -5.84 13.36
C LEU A 66 25.99 -5.41 12.23
N ASN A 67 26.17 -4.10 12.02
CA ASN A 67 26.98 -3.53 10.94
C ASN A 67 26.60 -4.06 9.54
N LEU A 68 25.32 -4.40 9.32
CA LEU A 68 24.83 -4.89 8.03
C LEU A 68 24.67 -3.75 7.02
N THR A 69 24.36 -2.54 7.49
CA THR A 69 24.22 -1.34 6.64
C THR A 69 25.40 -1.14 5.70
N GLU A 70 26.64 -1.20 6.22
CA GLU A 70 27.84 -1.02 5.37
C GLU A 70 28.02 -2.14 4.36
N LYS A 71 27.62 -3.37 4.70
CA LYS A 71 27.73 -4.53 3.82
C LYS A 71 26.76 -4.42 2.63
N ILE A 72 25.57 -3.87 2.86
CA ILE A 72 24.53 -3.77 1.83
C ILE A 72 24.55 -2.42 1.09
N LYS A 73 25.25 -1.41 1.62
CA LYS A 73 25.39 -0.07 1.02
C LYS A 73 25.77 -0.08 -0.47
N PRO A 74 26.74 -0.89 -0.94
CA PRO A 74 27.12 -0.93 -2.36
C PRO A 74 25.99 -1.34 -3.31
N TYR A 75 24.94 -1.99 -2.79
CA TYR A 75 23.80 -2.49 -3.57
C TYR A 75 22.57 -1.58 -3.48
N SER A 76 22.66 -0.44 -2.78
CA SER A 76 21.54 0.50 -2.56
C SER A 76 20.76 0.81 -3.84
N GLU A 77 21.45 1.13 -4.93
CA GLU A 77 20.79 1.46 -6.21
C GLU A 77 20.07 0.27 -6.82
N LYS A 78 20.60 -0.95 -6.66
CA LYS A 78 19.95 -2.16 -7.16
C LYS A 78 18.67 -2.45 -6.39
N PHE A 79 18.70 -2.29 -5.07
CA PHE A 79 17.50 -2.43 -4.25
C PHE A 79 16.44 -1.38 -4.62
N LEU A 80 16.85 -0.13 -4.83
CA LEU A 80 15.94 0.91 -5.28
C LEU A 80 15.32 0.60 -6.65
N LYS A 81 16.13 0.15 -7.62
CA LYS A 81 15.63 -0.22 -8.95
C LYS A 81 14.63 -1.37 -8.88
N LEU A 82 14.94 -2.43 -8.13
CA LEU A 82 14.02 -3.54 -7.90
C LEU A 82 12.73 -3.05 -7.24
N PHE A 83 12.83 -2.25 -6.20
CA PHE A 83 11.68 -1.68 -5.50
C PHE A 83 10.75 -0.92 -6.46
N LEU A 84 11.31 -0.01 -7.27
CA LEU A 84 10.54 0.81 -8.21
C LEU A 84 9.92 -0.01 -9.34
N ILE A 85 10.67 -0.94 -9.94
CA ILE A 85 10.18 -1.80 -11.03
C ILE A 85 9.02 -2.65 -10.55
N PHE A 86 9.16 -3.29 -9.39
CA PHE A 86 8.11 -4.17 -8.86
C PHE A 86 6.92 -3.41 -8.30
N ALA A 87 7.12 -2.21 -7.72
CA ALA A 87 6.02 -1.32 -7.38
C ALA A 87 5.20 -0.95 -8.62
N PHE A 88 5.87 -0.53 -9.71
CA PHE A 88 5.21 -0.23 -10.98
C PHE A 88 4.49 -1.45 -11.57
N LEU A 89 5.12 -2.62 -11.53
CA LEU A 89 4.52 -3.87 -12.00
C LEU A 89 3.27 -4.23 -11.17
N GLY A 90 3.33 -4.08 -9.85
CA GLY A 90 2.18 -4.31 -8.96
C GLY A 90 0.99 -3.40 -9.30
N TYR A 91 1.23 -2.10 -9.50
CA TYR A 91 0.20 -1.16 -9.96
C TYR A 91 -0.36 -1.54 -11.33
N SER A 92 0.52 -1.85 -12.29
CA SER A 92 0.13 -2.18 -13.66
C SER A 92 -0.72 -3.44 -13.72
N LEU A 93 -0.36 -4.47 -12.95
CA LEU A 93 -1.14 -5.71 -12.86
C LEU A 93 -2.48 -5.50 -12.16
N GLY A 94 -2.53 -4.66 -11.12
CA GLY A 94 -3.79 -4.26 -10.49
C GLY A 94 -4.74 -3.59 -11.49
N LEU A 95 -4.22 -2.68 -12.32
CA LEU A 95 -4.98 -2.06 -13.40
C LEU A 95 -5.46 -3.08 -14.44
N VAL A 96 -4.59 -3.97 -14.93
CA VAL A 96 -4.97 -5.02 -15.89
C VAL A 96 -6.08 -5.90 -15.31
N GLN A 97 -5.95 -6.32 -14.05
CA GLN A 97 -6.95 -7.11 -13.35
C GLN A 97 -8.28 -6.37 -13.25
N PHE A 98 -8.25 -5.09 -12.90
CA PHE A 98 -9.43 -4.24 -12.87
C PHE A 98 -10.12 -4.18 -14.24
N PHE A 99 -9.37 -4.01 -15.33
CA PHE A 99 -9.94 -4.00 -16.69
C PHE A 99 -10.53 -5.34 -17.09
N LEU A 100 -9.86 -6.46 -16.77
CA LEU A 100 -10.38 -7.79 -17.06
C LEU A 100 -11.72 -8.03 -16.34
N VAL A 101 -11.75 -7.77 -15.04
CA VAL A 101 -12.97 -7.86 -14.20
C VAL A 101 -14.03 -6.89 -14.71
N SER A 102 -13.65 -5.67 -15.07
CA SER A 102 -14.58 -4.69 -15.63
C SER A 102 -15.19 -5.20 -16.94
N SER A 103 -14.38 -5.72 -17.85
CA SER A 103 -14.84 -6.22 -19.15
C SER A 103 -15.74 -7.45 -19.02
N GLU A 104 -15.50 -8.33 -18.05
CA GLU A 104 -16.28 -9.55 -17.86
C GLU A 104 -17.61 -9.28 -17.15
N PHE A 105 -17.64 -8.31 -16.22
CA PHE A 105 -18.78 -8.07 -15.33
C PHE A 105 -19.51 -6.73 -15.54
N HIS A 106 -19.13 -5.90 -16.54
CA HIS A 106 -19.72 -4.57 -16.79
C HIS A 106 -21.25 -4.58 -16.98
N SER A 107 -21.82 -5.67 -17.47
CA SER A 107 -23.25 -5.82 -17.70
C SER A 107 -24.08 -5.98 -16.42
N LEU A 108 -23.43 -6.21 -15.26
CA LEU A 108 -24.10 -6.46 -13.98
C LEU A 108 -24.43 -5.18 -13.18
N GLY A 109 -24.02 -4.01 -13.67
CA GLY A 109 -24.24 -2.71 -13.06
C GLY A 109 -22.94 -1.94 -12.81
N PRO A 110 -22.99 -0.77 -12.17
CA PRO A 110 -21.78 -0.04 -11.80
C PRO A 110 -20.88 -0.91 -10.90
N PHE A 111 -19.56 -0.69 -10.92
CA PHE A 111 -18.60 -1.37 -10.04
C PHE A 111 -18.47 -0.70 -8.66
N ALA A 112 -18.81 0.59 -8.59
CA ALA A 112 -18.95 1.34 -7.37
C ALA A 112 -20.18 2.25 -7.43
N THR A 113 -20.91 2.31 -6.33
CA THR A 113 -21.99 3.25 -6.07
C THR A 113 -21.57 4.21 -4.97
N ILE A 114 -21.85 5.49 -5.18
CA ILE A 114 -21.75 6.48 -4.13
C ILE A 114 -23.02 6.36 -3.28
N SER A 115 -22.84 6.08 -1.99
CA SER A 115 -23.91 6.06 -1.00
C SER A 115 -23.76 7.27 -0.07
N GLU A 116 -24.81 8.06 0.09
CA GLU A 116 -24.83 9.13 1.07
C GLU A 116 -25.67 8.68 2.27
N ASN A 117 -25.07 8.67 3.46
CA ASN A 117 -25.77 8.29 4.68
C ASN A 117 -25.43 9.30 5.79
N ASN A 118 -26.45 9.97 6.34
CA ASN A 118 -26.30 11.02 7.36
C ASN A 118 -25.31 12.15 6.98
N GLY A 119 -25.28 12.57 5.71
CA GLY A 119 -24.38 13.62 5.21
C GLY A 119 -22.93 13.16 5.01
N VAL A 120 -22.65 11.86 5.11
CA VAL A 120 -21.36 11.25 4.80
C VAL A 120 -21.47 10.54 3.46
N ILE A 121 -20.67 10.97 2.49
CA ILE A 121 -20.54 10.35 1.17
C ILE A 121 -19.53 9.20 1.29
N ASN A 122 -20.00 7.97 1.13
CA ASN A 122 -19.19 6.76 1.12
C ASN A 122 -19.21 6.11 -0.25
N TRP A 123 -18.04 5.68 -0.72
CA TRP A 123 -17.94 4.77 -1.85
C TRP A 123 -18.28 3.35 -1.38
N GLN A 124 -19.24 2.71 -2.04
CA GLN A 124 -19.56 1.30 -1.84
C GLN A 124 -19.38 0.58 -3.16
N ALA A 125 -18.61 -0.50 -3.25
CA ALA A 125 -18.67 -1.33 -4.45
C ALA A 125 -20.10 -1.83 -4.67
N SER A 126 -20.62 -1.63 -5.88
CA SER A 126 -21.94 -2.10 -6.23
C SER A 126 -21.87 -3.53 -6.74
N LYS A 127 -22.69 -4.40 -6.10
CA LYS A 127 -23.10 -5.76 -6.51
C LYS A 127 -22.02 -6.84 -6.66
N LEU A 128 -20.76 -6.50 -6.90
CA LEU A 128 -19.64 -7.40 -6.66
C LEU A 128 -19.15 -7.12 -5.25
N SER A 129 -19.06 -8.16 -4.42
CA SER A 129 -18.48 -8.06 -3.08
C SER A 129 -16.99 -7.69 -3.18
N HIS A 130 -16.68 -6.41 -3.40
CA HIS A 130 -15.36 -5.88 -3.05
C HIS A 130 -15.21 -6.00 -1.55
N ASN A 131 -13.99 -6.01 -1.05
CA ASN A 131 -13.72 -5.65 0.34
C ASN A 131 -12.22 -5.49 0.53
N HIS A 132 -11.90 -4.70 1.55
CA HIS A 132 -10.58 -4.18 1.82
C HIS A 132 -9.78 -5.16 2.69
N PHE A 133 -8.58 -5.52 2.21
CA PHE A 133 -7.42 -6.03 2.97
C PHE A 133 -7.55 -7.27 3.92
N PRO A 134 -6.61 -8.24 3.92
CA PRO A 134 -5.58 -8.61 2.93
C PRO A 134 -6.00 -9.89 2.18
N LYS A 135 -6.77 -9.71 1.11
CA LYS A 135 -7.41 -10.83 0.42
C LYS A 135 -6.46 -11.67 -0.40
N VAL A 136 -5.38 -11.09 -0.92
CA VAL A 136 -4.41 -11.84 -1.75
C VAL A 136 -3.66 -12.87 -0.93
N SER A 137 -3.11 -12.43 0.20
CA SER A 137 -2.37 -13.31 1.11
C SER A 137 -3.32 -14.28 1.81
N LEU A 138 -4.52 -13.85 2.21
CA LEU A 138 -5.52 -14.76 2.80
C LEU A 138 -6.04 -15.79 1.81
N TYR A 139 -6.35 -15.38 0.57
CA TYR A 139 -6.74 -16.30 -0.50
C TYR A 139 -5.62 -17.28 -0.83
N PHE A 140 -4.36 -16.81 -0.94
CA PHE A 140 -3.21 -17.70 -1.12
C PHE A 140 -3.11 -18.72 0.03
N LEU A 141 -3.20 -18.26 1.28
CA LEU A 141 -3.14 -19.15 2.45
C LEU A 141 -4.31 -20.14 2.49
N GLN A 142 -5.50 -19.72 2.08
CA GLN A 142 -6.68 -20.56 2.01
C GLN A 142 -6.57 -21.59 0.88
N SER A 143 -6.26 -21.16 -0.34
CA SER A 143 -6.19 -22.00 -1.54
C SER A 143 -5.01 -22.97 -1.51
N PHE A 144 -3.84 -22.56 -1.01
CA PHE A 144 -2.62 -23.38 -1.04
C PHE A 144 -2.34 -24.14 0.26
N PHE A 145 -2.76 -23.60 1.41
CA PHE A 145 -2.49 -24.22 2.72
C PHE A 145 -3.75 -24.66 3.48
N GLY A 146 -4.94 -24.46 2.92
CA GLY A 146 -6.20 -24.82 3.56
C GLY A 146 -6.51 -23.99 4.81
N PHE A 147 -5.91 -22.80 4.94
CA PHE A 147 -6.17 -21.91 6.06
C PHE A 147 -7.63 -21.44 6.06
N ASN A 148 -8.36 -21.67 7.16
CA ASN A 148 -9.73 -21.21 7.32
C ASN A 148 -9.78 -20.10 8.39
N SER A 149 -10.11 -18.88 7.95
CA SER A 149 -10.27 -17.71 8.82
C SER A 149 -11.54 -17.75 9.69
N ASN A 150 -12.48 -18.68 9.44
CA ASN A 150 -13.78 -18.79 10.09
C ASN A 150 -14.55 -17.44 10.12
N GLY A 151 -14.44 -16.63 9.06
CA GLY A 151 -15.09 -15.32 8.96
C GLY A 151 -14.59 -14.28 9.98
N ARG A 152 -13.43 -14.50 10.62
CA ARG A 152 -12.85 -13.55 11.59
C ARG A 152 -12.15 -12.37 10.96
N PHE A 153 -11.81 -12.49 9.68
CA PHE A 153 -11.29 -11.43 8.83
C PHE A 153 -12.34 -11.13 7.77
N ASP A 154 -12.40 -9.89 7.28
CA ASP A 154 -13.25 -9.54 6.15
C ASP A 154 -12.90 -10.47 4.97
N ASP A 155 -13.82 -11.42 4.72
CA ASP A 155 -13.63 -12.65 3.96
C ASP A 155 -14.15 -12.53 2.53
N GLY A 156 -14.35 -11.29 2.05
CA GLY A 156 -14.57 -11.10 0.63
C GLY A 156 -13.38 -11.67 -0.18
N TYR A 157 -13.62 -12.01 -1.44
CA TYR A 157 -12.57 -12.55 -2.31
C TYR A 157 -11.83 -11.44 -3.07
N PRO A 158 -10.53 -11.60 -3.39
CA PRO A 158 -9.81 -10.64 -4.22
C PRO A 158 -10.42 -10.66 -5.63
N TRP A 159 -10.44 -9.55 -6.38
CA TRP A 159 -11.20 -9.53 -7.64
C TRP A 159 -10.76 -10.59 -8.67
N TYR A 160 -9.51 -11.07 -8.59
CA TYR A 160 -9.02 -12.11 -9.47
C TYR A 160 -9.57 -13.50 -9.11
N SER A 161 -10.27 -13.67 -7.98
CA SER A 161 -10.98 -14.91 -7.67
C SER A 161 -12.12 -15.16 -8.64
N PHE A 162 -12.63 -14.10 -9.26
CA PHE A 162 -13.74 -14.15 -10.21
C PHE A 162 -13.27 -14.40 -11.65
N ILE A 163 -11.96 -14.38 -11.90
CA ILE A 163 -11.38 -14.66 -13.22
C ILE A 163 -10.68 -16.03 -13.21
N GLN A 164 -10.47 -16.59 -14.40
CA GLN A 164 -9.72 -17.84 -14.55
C GLN A 164 -8.29 -17.70 -14.01
N ASN A 165 -7.73 -18.80 -13.48
CA ASN A 165 -6.38 -18.87 -12.91
C ASN A 165 -6.16 -18.01 -11.65
N ALA A 166 -7.18 -17.80 -10.82
CA ALA A 166 -7.11 -17.06 -9.56
C ALA A 166 -5.88 -17.39 -8.68
N ASP A 167 -5.51 -18.67 -8.59
CA ASP A 167 -4.36 -19.13 -7.81
C ASP A 167 -3.01 -18.64 -8.38
N GLN A 168 -2.90 -18.56 -9.72
CA GLN A 168 -1.70 -18.05 -10.39
C GLN A 168 -1.58 -16.53 -10.19
N TRP A 169 -2.70 -15.80 -10.29
CA TRP A 169 -2.75 -14.37 -9.97
C TRP A 169 -2.34 -14.12 -8.52
N SER A 170 -2.88 -14.89 -7.59
CA SER A 170 -2.54 -14.80 -6.17
C SER A 170 -1.05 -15.01 -5.91
N PHE A 171 -0.45 -16.03 -6.54
CA PHE A 171 0.98 -16.30 -6.41
C PHE A 171 1.84 -15.18 -7.02
N LEU A 172 1.43 -14.63 -8.15
CA LEU A 172 2.12 -13.53 -8.82
C LEU A 172 2.12 -12.26 -7.96
N PHE A 173 0.95 -11.84 -7.45
CA PHE A 173 0.85 -10.67 -6.58
C PHE A 173 1.66 -10.84 -5.30
N LEU A 174 1.60 -12.02 -4.66
CA LEU A 174 2.40 -12.30 -3.46
C LEU A 174 3.91 -12.25 -3.75
N SER A 175 4.35 -12.77 -4.89
CA SER A 175 5.76 -12.74 -5.29
C SER A 175 6.24 -11.30 -5.51
N ILE A 176 5.42 -10.46 -6.16
CA ILE A 176 5.71 -9.04 -6.36
C ILE A 176 5.77 -8.31 -5.03
N GLU A 177 4.80 -8.54 -4.15
CA GLU A 177 4.74 -7.95 -2.82
C GLU A 177 5.98 -8.32 -2.00
N LEU A 178 6.39 -9.58 -2.00
CA LEU A 178 7.61 -10.03 -1.31
C LEU A 178 8.86 -9.33 -1.85
N ILE A 179 8.96 -9.15 -3.16
CA ILE A 179 10.10 -8.44 -3.77
C ILE A 179 10.06 -6.96 -3.39
N ILE A 180 8.91 -6.30 -3.42
CA ILE A 180 8.72 -4.91 -2.94
C ILE A 180 9.14 -4.80 -1.47
N LEU A 181 8.67 -5.72 -0.62
CA LEU A 181 8.99 -5.76 0.81
C LEU A 181 10.49 -5.88 1.05
N ILE A 182 11.11 -6.92 0.48
CA ILE A 182 12.54 -7.20 0.68
C ILE A 182 13.39 -6.07 0.12
N SER A 183 13.12 -5.62 -1.11
CA SER A 183 13.92 -4.57 -1.76
C SER A 183 13.76 -3.22 -1.07
N GLY A 184 12.55 -2.84 -0.62
CA GLY A 184 12.29 -1.60 0.12
C GLY A 184 12.99 -1.58 1.48
N ILE A 185 12.92 -2.70 2.22
CA ILE A 185 13.64 -2.87 3.50
C ILE A 185 15.15 -2.78 3.27
N LEU A 186 15.70 -3.49 2.29
CA LEU A 186 17.14 -3.45 2.02
C LEU A 186 17.58 -2.06 1.56
N PHE A 187 16.79 -1.38 0.72
CA PHE A 187 17.08 -0.04 0.26
C PHE A 187 17.18 0.95 1.43
N ILE A 188 16.13 1.10 2.25
CA ILE A 188 16.15 2.08 3.34
C ILE A 188 17.27 1.78 4.34
N ASN A 189 17.54 0.50 4.61
CA ASN A 189 18.58 0.08 5.54
C ASN A 189 20.01 0.23 5.00
N SER A 190 20.18 0.25 3.67
CA SER A 190 21.47 0.55 3.03
C SER A 190 21.86 2.02 3.16
N ARG A 191 20.89 2.91 3.39
CA ARG A 191 21.06 4.37 3.44
C ARG A 191 20.77 4.97 4.82
N ILE A 192 20.33 4.15 5.79
CA ILE A 192 19.79 4.60 7.08
C ILE A 192 20.70 5.57 7.87
N LYS A 193 22.03 5.48 7.73
CA LYS A 193 22.97 6.40 8.37
C LYS A 193 22.87 7.82 7.80
N GLU A 194 22.60 7.94 6.51
CA GLU A 194 22.49 9.19 5.74
C GLU A 194 21.05 9.73 5.72
N THR A 195 20.05 8.89 6.01
CA THR A 195 18.65 9.29 6.07
C THR A 195 18.33 10.08 7.34
N SER A 196 17.62 11.21 7.19
CA SER A 196 17.06 11.98 8.31
C SER A 196 15.85 11.26 8.93
N PHE A 197 15.47 11.60 10.16
CA PHE A 197 14.29 11.00 10.78
C PHE A 197 13.00 11.28 9.98
N PHE A 198 12.86 12.51 9.47
CA PHE A 198 11.72 12.89 8.64
C PHE A 198 11.66 12.08 7.34
N ASP A 199 12.77 11.99 6.61
CA ASP A 199 12.79 11.24 5.34
C ASP A 199 12.54 9.75 5.56
N PHE A 200 13.00 9.20 6.70
CA PHE A 200 12.68 7.84 7.12
C PHE A 200 11.17 7.67 7.38
N PHE A 201 10.54 8.58 8.12
CA PHE A 201 9.10 8.54 8.38
C PHE A 201 8.26 8.67 7.10
N VAL A 202 8.66 9.55 6.17
CA VAL A 202 8.01 9.70 4.86
C VAL A 202 8.14 8.41 4.06
N PHE A 203 9.34 7.81 4.02
CA PHE A 203 9.54 6.51 3.35
C PHE A 203 8.68 5.41 3.97
N LEU A 204 8.64 5.30 5.30
CA LEU A 204 7.80 4.31 6.01
C LEU A 204 6.32 4.45 5.65
N SER A 205 5.83 5.69 5.59
CA SER A 205 4.43 6.01 5.29
C SER A 205 4.09 5.65 3.84
N GLY A 206 4.92 6.07 2.88
CA GLY A 206 4.74 5.69 1.47
C GLY A 206 4.87 4.19 1.24
N PHE A 207 5.77 3.53 1.97
CA PHE A 207 5.97 2.10 1.87
C PHE A 207 4.79 1.32 2.46
N LEU A 208 4.22 1.75 3.59
CA LEU A 208 2.99 1.16 4.11
C LEU A 208 1.82 1.35 3.14
N ALA A 209 1.67 2.56 2.61
CA ALA A 209 0.62 2.88 1.65
C ALA A 209 0.73 2.00 0.39
N LEU A 210 1.96 1.72 -0.08
CA LEU A 210 2.21 0.84 -1.21
C LEU A 210 1.77 -0.59 -0.89
N ILE A 211 2.14 -1.10 0.28
CA ILE A 211 1.75 -2.45 0.71
C ILE A 211 0.23 -2.56 0.84
N ILE A 212 -0.43 -1.56 1.43
CA ILE A 212 -1.90 -1.49 1.50
C ILE A 212 -2.50 -1.45 0.10
N SER A 213 -1.96 -0.63 -0.78
CA SER A 213 -2.44 -0.48 -2.16
C SER A 213 -2.31 -1.77 -2.95
N VAL A 214 -1.19 -2.50 -2.84
CA VAL A 214 -0.97 -3.78 -3.53
C VAL A 214 -1.90 -4.85 -2.97
N LEU A 215 -2.06 -4.91 -1.63
CA LEU A 215 -2.95 -5.86 -0.96
C LEU A 215 -4.44 -5.59 -1.21
N ASP A 216 -4.82 -4.35 -1.50
CA ASP A 216 -6.16 -3.95 -1.93
C ASP A 216 -6.37 -4.12 -3.46
N GLY A 217 -5.39 -4.65 -4.21
CA GLY A 217 -5.54 -4.95 -5.65
C GLY A 217 -5.18 -3.79 -6.60
N GLY A 218 -4.56 -2.73 -6.09
CA GLY A 218 -3.80 -1.77 -6.91
C GLY A 218 -4.59 -0.68 -7.63
N VAL A 219 -5.93 -0.61 -7.53
CA VAL A 219 -6.73 0.39 -8.25
C VAL A 219 -7.47 1.35 -7.33
N GLY A 220 -7.30 2.65 -7.59
CA GLY A 220 -8.25 3.70 -7.20
C GLY A 220 -8.44 3.96 -5.71
N SER A 221 -7.48 3.61 -4.86
CA SER A 221 -7.56 3.92 -3.41
C SER A 221 -6.68 5.11 -3.03
N GLY A 222 -7.11 5.84 -2.01
CA GLY A 222 -6.35 6.87 -1.31
C GLY A 222 -4.98 6.36 -0.83
N ALA A 223 -4.83 5.06 -0.53
CA ALA A 223 -3.53 4.45 -0.29
C ALA A 223 -2.58 4.57 -1.49
N ALA A 224 -3.07 4.39 -2.73
CA ALA A 224 -2.25 4.60 -3.93
C ALA A 224 -1.82 6.07 -4.09
N MET A 225 -2.75 7.01 -3.89
CA MET A 225 -2.43 8.45 -3.96
C MET A 225 -1.40 8.86 -2.89
N MET A 226 -1.54 8.32 -1.67
CA MET A 226 -0.63 8.60 -0.56
C MET A 226 0.73 7.96 -0.76
N THR A 227 0.79 6.77 -1.38
CA THR A 227 2.03 6.15 -1.84
C THR A 227 2.80 7.10 -2.76
N LEU A 228 2.12 7.61 -3.79
CA LEU A 228 2.71 8.52 -4.77
C LEU A 228 3.16 9.83 -4.11
N PHE A 229 2.32 10.42 -3.25
CA PHE A 229 2.66 11.65 -2.53
C PHE A 229 3.91 11.48 -1.67
N PHE A 230 3.95 10.46 -0.79
CA PHE A 230 5.06 10.27 0.12
C PHE A 230 6.36 9.94 -0.62
N PHE A 231 6.33 9.08 -1.64
CA PHE A 231 7.52 8.80 -2.42
C PHE A 231 7.95 10.00 -3.26
N ALA A 232 7.03 10.81 -3.79
CA ALA A 232 7.39 12.05 -4.49
C ALA A 232 8.13 13.01 -3.54
N VAL A 233 7.65 13.18 -2.31
CA VAL A 233 8.33 13.98 -1.27
C VAL A 233 9.71 13.40 -0.95
N TYR A 234 9.79 12.09 -0.72
CA TYR A 234 11.05 11.41 -0.40
C TYR A 234 12.10 11.57 -1.52
N PHE A 235 11.73 11.25 -2.75
CA PHE A 235 12.63 11.32 -3.90
C PHE A 235 13.04 12.76 -4.21
N SER A 236 12.10 13.70 -4.11
CA SER A 236 12.39 15.13 -4.33
C SER A 236 13.48 15.64 -3.39
N ARG A 237 13.42 15.26 -2.12
CA ARG A 237 14.39 15.72 -1.11
C ARG A 237 15.75 15.04 -1.22
N ASN A 238 15.77 13.78 -1.63
CA ASN A 238 16.98 12.95 -1.60
C ASN A 238 17.69 12.81 -2.96
N TYR A 239 17.02 13.11 -4.08
CA TYR A 239 17.53 12.80 -5.43
C TYR A 239 17.38 13.94 -6.46
N LEU A 240 16.54 14.96 -6.29
CA LEU A 240 16.46 16.09 -7.25
C LEU A 240 17.76 16.92 -7.34
N LYS A 241 18.62 16.87 -6.31
CA LYS A 241 19.89 17.60 -6.27
C LYS A 241 21.07 16.82 -6.87
N THR A 242 20.84 15.59 -7.32
CA THR A 242 21.88 14.77 -7.96
C THR A 242 21.83 14.94 -9.47
N GLU A 243 23.00 15.02 -10.13
CA GLU A 243 23.14 15.11 -11.61
C GLU A 243 22.53 13.93 -12.37
N ASN A 244 22.08 12.88 -11.66
CA ASN A 244 21.46 11.70 -12.22
C ASN A 244 19.96 11.93 -12.50
N LEU A 245 19.72 12.77 -13.52
CA LEU A 245 18.41 13.30 -13.94
C LEU A 245 17.34 12.20 -14.11
N ALA A 246 17.73 10.99 -14.54
CA ALA A 246 16.81 9.90 -14.86
C ALA A 246 15.99 9.39 -13.65
N ILE A 247 16.56 9.31 -12.45
CA ILE A 247 15.82 8.88 -11.23
C ILE A 247 14.94 10.02 -10.72
N ALA A 248 15.42 11.26 -10.87
CA ALA A 248 14.73 12.47 -10.47
C ALA A 248 13.51 12.81 -11.36
N THR A 249 13.52 12.40 -12.64
CA THR A 249 12.38 12.56 -13.58
C THR A 249 11.49 11.34 -13.66
N LEU A 250 11.99 10.10 -13.46
CA LEU A 250 11.16 8.89 -13.59
C LEU A 250 9.98 8.90 -12.64
N PHE A 251 10.17 9.29 -11.37
CA PHE A 251 9.12 9.19 -10.38
C PHE A 251 8.00 10.22 -10.57
N PRO A 252 8.27 11.53 -10.80
CA PRO A 252 7.24 12.48 -11.20
C PRO A 252 6.53 12.10 -12.51
N LEU A 253 7.23 11.52 -13.49
CA LEU A 253 6.61 11.01 -14.72
C LEU A 253 5.72 9.78 -14.48
N LEU A 254 6.08 8.91 -13.54
CA LEU A 254 5.26 7.79 -13.10
C LEU A 254 4.03 8.27 -12.30
N VAL A 255 4.18 9.32 -11.48
CA VAL A 255 3.10 9.98 -10.75
C VAL A 255 2.13 10.68 -11.71
N VAL A 256 2.64 11.48 -12.66
CA VAL A 256 1.83 12.13 -13.70
C VAL A 256 1.20 11.10 -14.63
N GLY A 257 1.92 10.03 -14.99
CA GLY A 257 1.40 8.93 -15.80
C GLY A 257 0.28 8.16 -15.11
N PHE A 258 0.42 7.88 -13.81
CA PHE A 258 -0.64 7.22 -13.03
C PHE A 258 -1.85 8.13 -12.80
N ILE A 259 -1.64 9.40 -12.45
CA ILE A 259 -2.73 10.39 -12.30
C ILE A 259 -3.44 10.60 -13.64
N ALA A 260 -2.71 10.81 -14.74
CA ALA A 260 -3.33 10.96 -16.06
C ALA A 260 -4.09 9.69 -16.51
N PHE A 261 -3.60 8.50 -16.16
CA PHE A 261 -4.29 7.25 -16.45
C PHE A 261 -5.56 7.06 -15.60
N ALA A 262 -5.48 7.32 -14.29
CA ALA A 262 -6.57 7.14 -13.35
C ALA A 262 -7.69 8.18 -13.47
N ASP A 263 -7.34 9.45 -13.73
CA ASP A 263 -8.27 10.58 -13.70
C ASP A 263 -8.88 10.88 -15.09
N VAL A 264 -8.18 10.53 -16.18
CA VAL A 264 -8.59 10.92 -17.55
C VAL A 264 -8.97 9.73 -18.43
N ILE A 265 -8.24 8.61 -18.38
CA ILE A 265 -8.47 7.48 -19.30
C ILE A 265 -9.58 6.56 -18.78
N LEU A 266 -9.56 6.22 -17.49
CA LEU A 266 -10.55 5.33 -16.87
C LEU A 266 -12.01 5.81 -17.03
N PRO A 267 -12.36 7.09 -16.81
CA PRO A 267 -13.74 7.58 -17.01
C PRO A 267 -14.16 7.66 -18.49
N VAL A 268 -13.21 7.88 -19.40
CA VAL A 268 -13.48 8.11 -20.83
C VAL A 268 -13.62 6.80 -21.61
N GLU A 269 -12.77 5.79 -21.33
CA GLU A 269 -12.80 4.48 -21.99
C GLU A 269 -13.97 3.60 -21.52
N LEU A 270 -14.39 3.73 -20.25
CA LEU A 270 -15.45 2.90 -19.66
C LEU A 270 -16.84 3.53 -19.78
N GLY A 271 -16.92 4.71 -20.42
CA GLY A 271 -18.13 5.53 -20.54
C GLY A 271 -18.60 6.10 -19.20
N ASN A 272 -19.54 7.06 -19.26
CA ASN A 272 -20.18 7.70 -18.09
C ASN A 272 -20.87 6.74 -17.10
N ASN A 273 -20.77 5.42 -17.28
CA ASN A 273 -21.37 4.39 -16.44
C ASN A 273 -20.59 4.10 -15.14
N PHE A 274 -19.40 4.67 -14.94
CA PHE A 274 -18.73 4.66 -13.63
C PHE A 274 -19.39 5.57 -12.59
N TYR A 275 -20.15 6.57 -13.05
CA TYR A 275 -20.77 7.58 -12.21
C TYR A 275 -22.25 7.67 -12.56
N VAL A 276 -23.09 6.84 -11.93
CA VAL A 276 -24.50 7.16 -11.82
C VAL A 276 -24.70 7.71 -10.41
N SER A 277 -24.77 9.03 -10.30
CA SER A 277 -25.45 9.66 -9.18
C SER A 277 -26.92 9.27 -9.28
N PRO A 278 -27.53 8.57 -8.31
CA PRO A 278 -28.95 8.69 -8.14
C PRO A 278 -29.16 10.02 -7.42
N ILE A 279 -29.42 11.08 -8.18
CA ILE A 279 -30.28 12.14 -7.64
C ILE A 279 -31.66 11.50 -7.53
N ILE A 280 -31.98 10.94 -6.36
CA ILE A 280 -33.35 10.75 -5.86
C ILE A 280 -33.34 11.02 -4.36
#